data_AF-A0A7S2G683-F1
#
_entry.id   AF-A0A7S2G683-F1
#
_cell.length_a   1.000
_cell.length_b   1.000
_cell.length_c   1.000
_cell.angle_alpha   90.00
_cell.angle_beta   90.00
_cell.angle_gamma   90.00
#
_symmetry.space_group_name_H-M   'P 1'
#
loop_
_entity.id
_entity.type
_entity.pdbx_description
1 polymer ?
#
loop_
_entity_poly.entity_id
_entity_poly.type
_entity_poly.pdbx_seq_one_letter_code
_entity_poly.pdbx_strand_id
1 'polypeptide(L)'
;PQPQPQPQPQPQPHQHSLVSMSRVATFDDAVLTVTRHDLTMDGTLDIVAGTADGHIVALTEQGFAWQANAADDYAANEREGRSQSHVADGRWKCSWDRSLIYPVHDLKWADFDGDGIDELIATTTSASHLFHHDVAAVVEKVEATVSLLEELAALRGKVAQE
;
A
#
# COMPACT_ATOMS: atom_id res chain seq x y z
N PRO A 1 8.54 56.96 -33.04
CA PRO A 1 7.49 55.99 -32.66
C PRO A 1 8.14 54.66 -32.24
N GLN A 2 8.26 54.43 -30.93
CA GLN A 2 8.73 53.13 -30.43
C GLN A 2 7.58 52.10 -30.51
N PRO A 3 7.85 50.86 -30.96
CA PRO A 3 6.84 49.81 -30.99
C PRO A 3 6.50 49.37 -29.56
N GLN A 4 5.21 49.28 -29.25
CA GLN A 4 4.74 48.78 -27.96
C GLN A 4 5.03 47.27 -27.81
N PRO A 5 5.38 46.78 -26.61
CA PRO A 5 5.58 45.36 -26.37
C PRO A 5 4.23 44.61 -26.46
N GLN A 6 4.23 43.47 -27.16
CA GLN A 6 3.06 42.59 -27.19
C GLN A 6 2.81 41.95 -25.81
N PRO A 7 1.54 41.83 -25.37
CA PRO A 7 1.20 41.14 -24.13
C PRO A 7 1.48 39.63 -24.26
N GLN A 8 2.13 39.07 -23.23
CA GLN A 8 2.43 37.64 -23.16
C GLN A 8 1.15 36.81 -22.96
N PRO A 9 1.05 35.60 -23.54
CA PRO A 9 -0.08 34.71 -23.32
C PRO A 9 -0.11 34.24 -21.86
N GLN A 10 -1.29 34.27 -21.23
CA GLN A 10 -1.49 33.69 -19.90
C GLN A 10 -1.35 32.15 -19.94
N PRO A 11 -0.73 31.53 -18.91
CA PRO A 11 -0.66 30.07 -18.81
C PRO A 11 -2.05 29.46 -18.64
N GLN A 12 -2.39 28.45 -19.44
CA GLN A 12 -3.60 27.65 -19.22
C GLN A 12 -3.40 26.73 -18.00
N PRO A 13 -4.44 26.54 -17.16
CA PRO A 13 -4.36 25.62 -16.03
C PRO A 13 -4.20 24.18 -16.54
N HIS A 14 -3.11 23.53 -16.12
CA HIS A 14 -2.88 22.12 -16.39
C HIS A 14 -3.98 21.29 -15.70
N GLN A 15 -4.78 20.60 -16.50
CA GLN A 15 -5.67 19.58 -15.97
C GLN A 15 -4.81 18.42 -15.49
N HIS A 16 -4.67 18.28 -14.17
CA HIS A 16 -4.05 17.11 -13.57
C HIS A 16 -4.97 15.90 -13.79
N SER A 17 -4.67 15.13 -14.83
CA SER A 17 -5.17 13.76 -14.99
C SER A 17 -4.61 12.91 -13.85
N LEU A 18 -5.44 12.63 -12.84
CA LEU A 18 -5.16 11.61 -11.83
C LEU A 18 -5.20 10.23 -12.50
N VAL A 19 -4.05 9.78 -13.01
CA VAL A 19 -3.88 8.39 -13.45
C VAL A 19 -3.72 7.54 -12.19
N SER A 20 -4.82 6.92 -11.74
CA SER A 20 -4.77 5.91 -10.69
C SER A 20 -4.37 4.58 -11.32
N MET A 21 -3.07 4.24 -11.25
CA MET A 21 -2.59 2.94 -11.71
C MET A 21 -2.83 1.88 -10.63
N SER A 22 -3.71 0.91 -10.89
CA SER A 22 -3.79 -0.30 -10.07
C SER A 22 -2.56 -1.16 -10.36
N ARG A 23 -1.62 -1.24 -9.41
CA ARG A 23 -0.49 -2.16 -9.50
C ARG A 23 -0.94 -3.55 -9.04
N VAL A 24 -1.10 -4.46 -9.99
CA VAL A 24 -0.90 -5.88 -9.71
C VAL A 24 0.59 -6.04 -9.45
N ALA A 25 0.97 -6.53 -8.27
CA ALA A 25 2.36 -6.83 -7.97
C ALA A 25 2.78 -8.05 -8.80
N THR A 26 3.39 -7.81 -9.95
CA THR A 26 4.09 -8.82 -10.74
C THR A 26 5.56 -8.77 -10.35
N PHE A 27 6.10 -9.90 -9.93
CA PHE A 27 7.52 -10.03 -9.61
C PHE A 27 8.22 -10.58 -10.83
N ASP A 28 9.37 -10.00 -11.18
CA ASP A 28 10.22 -10.52 -12.25
C ASP A 28 10.98 -11.79 -11.81
N ASP A 29 10.92 -12.13 -10.51
CA ASP A 29 11.60 -13.27 -9.90
C ASP A 29 10.73 -14.04 -8.88
N ALA A 30 11.25 -15.14 -8.35
CA ALA A 30 10.55 -16.06 -7.45
C ALA A 30 10.24 -15.43 -6.07
N VAL A 31 9.04 -15.69 -5.56
CA VAL A 31 8.69 -15.46 -4.15
C VAL A 31 9.38 -16.52 -3.29
N LEU A 32 10.21 -16.09 -2.35
CA LEU A 32 10.98 -16.99 -1.48
C LEU A 32 10.37 -17.14 -0.09
N THR A 33 9.65 -16.12 0.38
CA THR A 33 9.00 -16.12 1.69
C THR A 33 7.71 -15.33 1.67
N VAL A 34 6.75 -15.76 2.48
CA VAL A 34 5.44 -15.11 2.65
C VAL A 34 5.07 -15.17 4.12
N THR A 35 4.60 -14.06 4.67
CA THR A 35 4.09 -13.94 6.02
C THR A 35 2.78 -13.14 6.03
N ARG A 36 2.11 -13.12 7.19
CA ARG A 36 0.84 -12.41 7.39
C ARG A 36 0.96 -11.52 8.61
N HIS A 37 0.54 -10.27 8.49
CA HIS A 37 0.54 -9.30 9.59
C HIS A 37 -0.45 -8.17 9.32
N ASP A 38 -1.01 -7.57 10.36
CA ASP A 38 -1.94 -6.44 10.21
C ASP A 38 -1.14 -5.13 10.13
N LEU A 39 -0.84 -4.69 8.90
CA LEU A 39 0.00 -3.50 8.66
C LEU A 39 -0.79 -2.20 8.79
N THR A 40 -2.09 -2.27 8.48
CA THR A 40 -3.00 -1.12 8.51
C THR A 40 -3.64 -0.90 9.88
N MET A 41 -3.42 -1.83 10.82
CA MET A 41 -4.01 -1.88 12.16
C MET A 41 -5.55 -1.83 12.10
N ASP A 42 -6.13 -2.52 11.12
CA ASP A 42 -7.59 -2.59 10.93
C ASP A 42 -8.21 -3.91 11.41
N GLY A 43 -7.39 -4.81 11.95
CA GLY A 43 -7.78 -6.14 12.42
C GLY A 43 -7.79 -7.21 11.33
N THR A 44 -7.54 -6.85 10.08
CA THR A 44 -7.40 -7.78 8.95
C THR A 44 -5.94 -8.08 8.70
N LEU A 45 -5.62 -9.35 8.44
CA LEU A 45 -4.25 -9.73 8.11
C LEU A 45 -3.92 -9.38 6.66
N ASP A 46 -2.87 -8.61 6.48
CA ASP A 46 -2.24 -8.33 5.20
C ASP A 46 -1.21 -9.42 4.85
N ILE A 47 -0.83 -9.48 3.58
CA ILE A 47 0.18 -10.42 3.07
C ILE A 47 1.47 -9.65 2.82
N VAL A 48 2.59 -10.16 3.35
CA VAL A 48 3.92 -9.62 3.04
C VAL A 48 4.75 -10.72 2.40
N ALA A 49 5.30 -10.43 1.22
CA ALA A 49 6.11 -11.36 0.44
C ALA A 49 7.53 -10.82 0.25
N GLY A 50 8.51 -11.71 0.33
CA GLY A 50 9.92 -11.44 0.03
C GLY A 50 10.36 -12.27 -1.18
N THR A 51 11.15 -11.67 -2.08
CA THR A 51 11.51 -12.26 -3.36
C THR A 51 13.01 -12.47 -3.55
N ALA A 52 13.35 -13.26 -4.57
CA ALA A 52 14.73 -13.57 -4.94
C ALA A 52 15.51 -12.36 -5.49
N ASP A 53 14.83 -11.38 -6.09
CA ASP A 53 15.42 -10.12 -6.55
C ASP A 53 15.51 -9.05 -5.45
N GLY A 54 15.17 -9.39 -4.21
CA GLY A 54 15.35 -8.51 -3.06
C GLY A 54 14.17 -7.57 -2.79
N HIS A 55 13.02 -7.78 -3.41
CA HIS A 55 11.81 -7.01 -3.10
C HIS A 55 11.08 -7.56 -1.87
N ILE A 56 10.53 -6.63 -1.10
CA ILE A 56 9.51 -6.87 -0.08
C ILE A 56 8.24 -6.14 -0.54
N VAL A 57 7.12 -6.84 -0.59
CA VAL A 57 5.84 -6.26 -1.00
C VAL A 57 4.78 -6.60 0.02
N ALA A 58 4.03 -5.58 0.44
CA ALA A 58 2.85 -5.69 1.27
C ALA A 58 1.58 -5.55 0.42
N LEU A 59 0.68 -6.52 0.56
CA LEU A 59 -0.63 -6.54 -0.08
C LEU A 59 -1.68 -6.42 1.00
N THR A 60 -2.51 -5.38 0.92
CA THR A 60 -3.58 -5.12 1.88
C THR A 60 -4.95 -5.32 1.25
N GLU A 61 -5.91 -5.69 2.08
CA GLU A 61 -7.31 -5.81 1.68
C GLU A 61 -8.03 -4.46 1.80
N GLN A 62 -7.52 -3.43 1.12
CA GLN A 62 -8.29 -2.18 1.03
C GLN A 62 -9.40 -2.31 -0.01
N GLY A 63 -10.58 -2.70 0.50
CA GLY A 63 -11.86 -2.69 -0.20
C GLY A 63 -12.17 -1.32 -0.81
N PHE A 64 -11.73 -1.12 -2.04
CA PHE A 64 -12.41 -0.31 -3.03
C PHE A 64 -12.42 -1.11 -4.32
N ALA A 65 -13.51 -1.86 -4.51
CA ALA A 65 -13.86 -2.45 -5.79
C ALA A 65 -14.06 -1.29 -6.78
N TRP A 66 -13.07 -1.06 -7.65
CA TRP A 66 -13.40 -0.51 -8.96
C TRP A 66 -13.96 -1.66 -9.78
N GLN A 67 -15.20 -1.52 -10.25
CA GLN A 67 -15.73 -2.34 -11.32
C GLN A 67 -14.81 -2.14 -12.52
N ALA A 68 -13.90 -3.09 -12.77
CA ALA A 68 -13.19 -3.14 -14.03
C ALA A 68 -14.23 -3.43 -15.11
N ASN A 69 -14.43 -2.47 -16.02
CA ASN A 69 -14.94 -2.78 -17.34
C ASN A 69 -13.88 -3.67 -18.01
N ALA A 70 -13.96 -4.97 -17.76
CA ALA A 70 -13.05 -6.00 -18.27
C ALA A 70 -13.12 -6.21 -19.80
N ALA A 71 -13.68 -5.26 -20.54
CA ALA A 71 -13.93 -5.39 -21.97
C ALA A 71 -12.90 -4.66 -22.85
N ASP A 72 -12.27 -3.57 -22.38
CA ASP A 72 -11.51 -2.68 -23.29
C ASP A 72 -9.99 -2.87 -23.26
N ASP A 73 -9.40 -3.41 -22.18
CA ASP A 73 -7.94 -3.57 -22.05
C ASP A 73 -7.39 -4.94 -22.52
N TYR A 74 -8.27 -5.88 -22.86
CA TYR A 74 -7.85 -7.23 -23.30
C TYR A 74 -7.23 -7.24 -24.71
N ALA A 75 -7.54 -6.26 -25.56
CA ALA A 75 -7.16 -6.31 -26.97
C ALA A 75 -5.76 -5.76 -27.29
N ALA A 76 -5.09 -5.07 -26.35
CA ALA A 76 -3.81 -4.39 -26.63
C ALA A 76 -2.56 -5.22 -26.26
N ASN A 77 -2.69 -6.24 -25.41
CA ASN A 77 -1.54 -6.89 -24.76
C ASN A 77 -1.07 -8.23 -25.37
N GLU A 78 -1.69 -8.72 -26.45
CA GLU A 78 -1.27 -9.97 -27.10
C GLU A 78 0.03 -9.87 -27.93
N ARG A 79 0.60 -8.67 -28.14
CA ARG A 79 1.73 -8.49 -29.08
C ARG A 79 3.14 -8.57 -28.49
N GLU A 80 3.28 -8.57 -27.17
CA GLU A 80 4.58 -8.73 -26.52
C GLU A 80 4.44 -9.90 -25.55
N GLY A 81 5.19 -10.99 -25.76
CA GLY A 81 5.14 -12.22 -24.97
C GLY A 81 5.56 -12.06 -23.50
N ARG A 82 4.95 -11.12 -22.78
CA ARG A 82 5.06 -10.92 -21.34
C ARG A 82 4.06 -11.86 -20.67
N SER A 83 4.55 -12.51 -19.61
CA SER A 83 3.77 -13.43 -18.78
C SER A 83 2.44 -12.78 -18.38
N GLN A 84 1.34 -13.49 -18.61
CA GLN A 84 -0.01 -13.04 -18.28
C GLN A 84 -0.09 -12.80 -16.76
N SER A 85 -0.25 -11.54 -16.36
CA SER A 85 -0.59 -11.23 -14.98
C SER A 85 -2.07 -11.54 -14.79
N HIS A 86 -2.36 -12.61 -14.05
CA HIS A 86 -3.71 -12.82 -13.55
C HIS A 86 -3.97 -11.73 -12.50
N VAL A 87 -4.71 -10.69 -12.91
CA VAL A 87 -5.19 -9.64 -12.03
C VAL A 87 -6.12 -10.31 -11.01
N ALA A 88 -5.63 -10.50 -9.78
CA ALA A 88 -6.47 -10.85 -8.64
C ALA A 88 -7.64 -9.85 -8.57
N ASP A 89 -8.85 -10.32 -8.26
CA ASP A 89 -10.20 -9.72 -8.30
C ASP A 89 -10.41 -8.27 -7.80
N GLY A 90 -9.47 -7.34 -8.00
CA GLY A 90 -9.44 -5.97 -7.50
C GLY A 90 -9.31 -5.83 -5.97
N ARG A 91 -9.38 -6.95 -5.23
CA ARG A 91 -9.50 -6.97 -3.77
C ARG A 91 -8.20 -6.62 -3.03
N TRP A 92 -7.06 -7.03 -3.57
CA TRP A 92 -5.76 -6.84 -2.95
C TRP A 92 -4.98 -5.76 -3.68
N LYS A 93 -4.43 -4.80 -2.91
CA LYS A 93 -3.61 -3.71 -3.45
C LYS A 93 -2.23 -3.74 -2.81
N CYS A 94 -1.21 -3.46 -3.61
CA CYS A 94 0.12 -3.17 -3.11
C CYS A 94 0.05 -1.86 -2.30
N SER A 95 0.14 -1.94 -0.98
CA SER A 95 0.13 -0.76 -0.11
C SER A 95 1.53 -0.18 0.08
N TRP A 96 2.55 -1.05 0.05
CA TRP A 96 3.94 -0.69 0.30
C TRP A 96 4.89 -1.67 -0.39
N ASP A 97 6.00 -1.14 -0.90
CA ASP A 97 7.08 -1.92 -1.48
C ASP A 97 8.45 -1.40 -1.05
N ARG A 98 9.42 -2.30 -0.94
CA ARG A 98 10.81 -1.97 -0.63
C ARG A 98 11.78 -2.88 -1.35
N SER A 99 12.80 -2.30 -1.98
CA SER A 99 13.91 -3.04 -2.57
C SER A 99 15.11 -3.09 -1.63
N LEU A 100 15.66 -4.29 -1.48
CA LEU A 100 16.95 -4.59 -0.87
C LEU A 100 17.91 -5.09 -1.95
N ILE A 101 19.21 -5.06 -1.65
CA ILE A 101 20.26 -5.42 -2.62
C ILE A 101 20.35 -6.94 -2.82
N TYR A 102 19.83 -7.73 -1.87
CA TYR A 102 20.00 -9.17 -1.80
C TYR A 102 18.65 -9.89 -1.66
N PRO A 103 18.56 -11.17 -2.11
CA PRO A 103 17.35 -11.99 -1.96
C PRO A 103 16.81 -11.99 -0.53
N VAL A 104 15.49 -11.87 -0.38
CA VAL A 104 14.81 -11.92 0.92
C VAL A 104 14.40 -13.36 1.22
N HIS A 105 15.07 -14.00 2.17
CA HIS A 105 14.84 -15.41 2.50
C HIS A 105 13.85 -15.62 3.64
N ASP A 106 13.76 -14.68 4.58
CA ASP A 106 12.86 -14.81 5.72
C ASP A 106 12.28 -13.45 6.11
N LEU A 107 11.05 -13.49 6.60
CA LEU A 107 10.30 -12.35 7.13
C LEU A 107 9.72 -12.75 8.48
N LYS A 108 10.03 -11.98 9.52
CA LYS A 108 9.54 -12.19 10.89
C LYS A 108 8.98 -10.90 11.46
N TRP A 109 8.09 -11.07 12.42
CA TRP A 109 7.46 -10.00 13.18
C TRP A 109 7.79 -10.20 14.64
N ALA A 110 8.28 -9.16 15.30
CA ALA A 110 8.53 -9.17 16.73
C ALA A 110 8.69 -7.73 17.24
N ASP A 111 8.06 -7.45 18.39
CA ASP A 111 8.29 -6.27 19.21
C ASP A 111 9.74 -6.25 19.74
N PHE A 112 10.60 -5.47 19.09
CA PHE A 112 12.02 -5.39 19.35
C PHE A 112 12.38 -4.28 20.34
N ASP A 113 11.58 -3.22 20.42
CA ASP A 113 11.83 -2.07 21.29
C ASP A 113 10.96 -2.02 22.56
N GLY A 114 9.95 -2.88 22.64
CA GLY A 114 9.07 -3.05 23.80
C GLY A 114 7.89 -2.07 23.84
N ASP A 115 7.57 -1.40 22.72
CA ASP A 115 6.42 -0.50 22.64
C ASP A 115 5.07 -1.23 22.42
N GLY A 116 5.13 -2.55 22.18
CA GLY A 116 3.97 -3.40 21.97
C GLY A 116 3.49 -3.48 20.52
N ILE A 117 4.24 -2.90 19.57
CA ILE A 117 4.02 -2.99 18.14
C ILE A 117 5.13 -3.88 17.54
N ASP A 118 4.77 -4.87 16.71
CA ASP A 118 5.76 -5.76 16.12
C ASP A 118 6.51 -5.07 14.95
N GLU A 119 7.85 -5.06 14.98
CA GLU A 119 8.64 -4.66 13.82
C GLU A 119 8.77 -5.77 12.79
N LEU A 120 8.90 -5.38 11.52
CA LEU A 120 9.29 -6.31 10.45
C LEU A 120 10.81 -6.52 10.45
N ILE A 121 11.20 -7.77 10.60
CA ILE A 121 12.58 -8.25 10.42
C ILE A 121 12.66 -8.97 9.08
N ALA A 122 13.41 -8.42 8.13
CA ALA A 122 13.71 -9.07 6.86
C ALA A 122 15.14 -9.60 6.85
N THR A 123 15.29 -10.91 6.63
CA THR A 123 16.62 -11.52 6.51
C THR A 123 16.94 -11.80 5.05
N THR A 124 18.04 -11.22 4.59
CA THR A 124 18.62 -11.46 3.27
C THR A 124 19.79 -12.44 3.35
N THR A 125 20.36 -12.82 2.20
CA THR A 125 21.61 -13.61 2.19
C THR A 125 22.80 -12.91 2.85
N SER A 126 22.77 -11.58 2.97
CA SER A 126 23.89 -10.78 3.46
C SER A 126 23.71 -10.23 4.87
N ALA A 127 22.47 -9.93 5.25
CA ALA A 127 22.16 -9.12 6.42
C ALA A 127 20.69 -9.25 6.84
N SER A 128 20.41 -8.88 8.09
CA SER A 128 19.05 -8.66 8.59
C SER A 128 18.74 -7.17 8.64
N HIS A 129 17.52 -6.81 8.24
CA HIS A 129 17.01 -5.45 8.21
C HIS A 129 15.81 -5.34 9.15
N LEU A 130 15.74 -4.26 9.92
CA LEU A 130 14.63 -3.96 10.82
C LEU A 130 13.84 -2.78 10.24
N PHE A 131 12.53 -2.94 10.10
CA PHE A 131 11.62 -1.90 9.64
C PHE A 131 10.61 -1.59 10.73
N HIS A 132 10.53 -0.31 11.08
CA HIS A 132 9.57 0.22 12.04
C HIS A 132 8.33 0.71 11.31
N HIS A 133 7.21 0.75 12.04
CA HIS A 133 6.00 1.40 11.55
C HIS A 133 6.22 2.91 11.36
N ASP A 134 5.46 3.50 10.43
CA ASP A 134 5.38 4.95 10.32
C ASP A 134 4.59 5.49 11.51
N VAL A 135 5.29 6.12 12.46
CA VAL A 135 4.71 6.69 13.67
C VAL A 135 3.56 7.65 13.36
N ALA A 136 3.64 8.42 12.27
CA ALA A 136 2.57 9.34 11.90
C ALA A 136 1.28 8.60 11.52
N ALA A 137 1.41 7.51 10.76
CA ALA A 137 0.27 6.65 10.39
C ALA A 137 -0.32 5.94 11.62
N VAL A 138 0.52 5.49 12.55
CA VAL A 138 0.07 4.89 13.83
C VAL A 138 -0.72 5.91 14.66
N VAL A 139 -0.21 7.14 14.81
CA VAL A 139 -0.89 8.21 15.54
C VAL A 139 -2.26 8.52 14.95
N GLU A 140 -2.37 8.65 13.62
CA GLU A 140 -3.65 8.88 12.93
C GLU A 140 -4.69 7.80 13.27
N LYS A 141 -4.26 6.52 13.29
CA LYS A 141 -5.14 5.39 13.62
C LYS A 141 -5.58 5.39 15.08
N VAL A 142 -4.68 5.73 15.99
CA VAL A 142 -4.98 5.86 17.42
C VAL A 142 -5.99 6.98 17.64
N GLU A 143 -5.79 8.14 17.03
CA GLU A 143 -6.72 9.28 17.12
C GLU A 143 -8.11 8.93 16.58
N ALA A 144 -8.19 8.27 15.42
CA ALA A 144 -9.46 7.79 14.86
C ALA A 144 -10.18 6.81 15.80
N THR A 145 -9.43 5.90 16.42
CA THR A 145 -9.99 4.92 17.37
C THR A 145 -10.51 5.58 18.64
N VAL A 146 -9.75 6.54 19.19
CA VAL A 146 -10.18 7.32 20.38
C VAL A 146 -11.47 8.07 20.08
N SER A 147 -11.56 8.73 18.92
CA SER A 147 -12.77 9.44 18.50
C SER A 147 -14.00 8.53 18.45
N LEU A 148 -13.87 7.32 17.88
CA LEU A 148 -14.97 6.34 17.85
C LEU A 148 -15.39 5.88 19.24
N LEU A 149 -14.44 5.72 20.17
CA LEU A 149 -14.74 5.32 21.55
C LEU A 149 -15.49 6.42 22.32
N GLU A 150 -15.16 7.68 22.10
CA GLU A 150 -15.88 8.82 22.67
C GLU A 150 -17.34 8.88 22.18
N GLU A 151 -17.55 8.66 20.87
CA GLU A 151 -18.90 8.58 20.30
C GLU A 151 -19.72 7.42 20.90
N LEU A 152 -19.11 6.24 21.02
CA LEU A 152 -19.74 5.08 21.64
C LEU A 152 -20.13 5.35 23.10
N ALA A 153 -19.25 6.02 23.87
CA ALA A 153 -19.51 6.39 25.25
C ALA A 153 -20.70 7.36 25.35
N ALA A 154 -20.77 8.35 24.46
CA ALA A 154 -21.89 9.29 24.39
C ALA A 154 -23.22 8.59 24.05
N LEU A 155 -23.20 7.61 23.14
CA LEU A 155 -24.39 6.82 22.80
C LEU A 155 -24.86 5.95 23.96
N ARG A 156 -23.95 5.30 24.68
CA ARG A 156 -24.30 4.49 25.87
C ARG A 156 -24.95 5.32 26.97
N GLY A 157 -24.50 6.56 27.16
CA GLY A 157 -25.11 7.49 28.12
C GLY A 157 -26.57 7.83 27.78
N LYS A 158 -26.92 7.90 26.49
CA LYS A 158 -28.30 8.16 26.04
C LYS A 158 -29.20 6.94 26.25
N VAL A 159 -28.72 5.75 25.89
CA VAL A 159 -29.49 4.49 26.07
C VAL A 159 -29.79 4.21 27.54
N ALA A 160 -28.90 4.57 28.47
CA ALA A 160 -29.12 4.36 29.90
C ALA A 160 -30.15 5.31 30.54
N GLN A 161 -30.61 6.34 29.81
CA GLN A 161 -31.57 7.34 30.28
C GLN A 161 -33.01 7.09 29.78
N GLU A 162 -33.18 6.12 28.87
CA GLU A 162 -34.48 5.64 28.37
C GLU A 162 -34.96 4.41 29.16
#